data_AF-A0A7V7CZW2-F1
#
_entry.id   AF-A0A7V7CZW2-F1
#
_cell.length_a   1.000
_cell.length_b   1.000
_cell.length_c   1.000
_cell.angle_alpha   90.00
_cell.angle_beta   90.00
_cell.angle_gamma   90.00
#
_symmetry.space_group_name_H-M   'P 1'
#
loop_
_entity.id
_entity.type
_entity.pdbx_description
1 polymer ?
#
loop_
_entity_poly.entity_id
_entity_poly.type
_entity_poly.pdbx_seq_one_letter_code
_entity_poly.pdbx_strand_id
1 'polypeptide(L)'
;MVTFNDLRKIFLLENLTDTMLGKMLPFVEMRLFSDGAKIFRQGEKADFFFMLMKGKIVLEMKVSERINVSLGSIKAAGSLGWSALLGDPAYTSDAVCVEPCEIMAIQGGKFQELMERDHDMRYGVMKIVVSLLKRRLERRTDQLLKVIENHPDLQRLFQSD
;
A
#
# COMPACT_ATOMS: atom_id res chain seq x y z
N MET A 1 -11.99 -10.43 -15.45
CA MET A 1 -13.03 -10.08 -14.47
C MET A 1 -12.51 -10.47 -13.10
N VAL A 2 -12.63 -9.60 -12.09
CA VAL A 2 -12.24 -9.93 -10.70
C VAL A 2 -13.22 -10.94 -10.14
N THR A 3 -12.73 -11.97 -9.46
CA THR A 3 -13.59 -12.96 -8.81
C THR A 3 -13.61 -12.77 -7.31
N PHE A 4 -14.62 -13.34 -6.67
CA PHE A 4 -14.73 -13.38 -5.22
C PHE A 4 -13.52 -14.03 -4.55
N ASN A 5 -12.98 -15.09 -5.17
CA ASN A 5 -11.81 -15.79 -4.67
C ASN A 5 -10.54 -14.94 -4.75
N ASP A 6 -10.50 -13.92 -5.61
CA ASP A 6 -9.37 -13.01 -5.70
C ASP A 6 -9.32 -12.05 -4.52
N LEU A 7 -10.49 -11.54 -4.08
CA LEU A 7 -10.59 -10.68 -2.89
C LEU A 7 -10.10 -11.42 -1.63
N ARG A 8 -10.40 -12.72 -1.50
CA ARG A 8 -9.97 -13.52 -0.35
C ARG A 8 -8.46 -13.71 -0.22
N LYS A 9 -7.71 -13.52 -1.31
CA LYS A 9 -6.25 -13.65 -1.29
C LYS A 9 -5.57 -12.40 -0.72
N ILE A 10 -6.31 -11.30 -0.53
CA ILE A 10 -5.74 -10.04 -0.06
C ILE A 10 -5.76 -9.95 1.46
N PHE A 11 -4.59 -9.70 2.06
CA PHE A 11 -4.45 -9.63 3.53
C PHE A 11 -5.34 -8.55 4.16
N LEU A 12 -5.52 -7.41 3.48
CA LEU A 12 -6.40 -6.34 3.98
C LEU A 12 -7.84 -6.81 4.22
N LEU A 13 -8.30 -7.78 3.45
CA LEU A 13 -9.69 -8.22 3.42
C LEU A 13 -9.91 -9.52 4.20
N GLU A 14 -8.90 -10.03 4.93
CA GLU A 14 -8.94 -11.34 5.58
C GLU A 14 -10.04 -11.48 6.64
N ASN A 15 -10.46 -10.36 7.24
CA ASN A 15 -11.52 -10.32 8.26
C ASN A 15 -12.91 -10.00 7.70
N LEU A 16 -13.07 -9.92 6.38
CA LEU A 16 -14.36 -9.58 5.77
C LEU A 16 -15.19 -10.83 5.48
N THR A 17 -16.48 -10.73 5.80
CA THR A 17 -17.46 -11.78 5.51
C THR A 17 -17.80 -11.82 4.03
N ASP A 18 -18.45 -12.90 3.61
CA ASP A 18 -18.81 -13.10 2.21
C ASP A 18 -19.76 -12.02 1.70
N THR A 19 -20.71 -11.64 2.54
CA THR A 19 -21.64 -10.54 2.28
C THR A 19 -20.88 -9.23 2.08
N MET A 20 -19.87 -8.95 2.90
CA MET A 20 -19.04 -7.74 2.78
C MET A 20 -18.21 -7.75 1.49
N LEU A 21 -17.55 -8.86 1.17
CA LEU A 21 -16.80 -9.02 -0.07
C LEU A 21 -17.71 -8.88 -1.31
N GLY A 22 -18.93 -9.41 -1.24
CA GLY A 22 -19.93 -9.30 -2.29
C GLY A 22 -20.36 -7.84 -2.54
N LYS A 23 -20.42 -7.00 -1.50
CA LYS A 23 -20.68 -5.56 -1.63
C LYS A 23 -19.52 -4.82 -2.31
N MET A 24 -18.28 -5.26 -2.10
CA MET A 24 -17.10 -4.65 -2.70
C MET A 24 -16.92 -5.01 -4.17
N LEU A 25 -17.17 -6.28 -4.53
CA LEU A 25 -16.84 -6.86 -5.82
C LEU A 25 -17.28 -6.01 -7.05
N PRO A 26 -18.47 -5.38 -7.10
CA PRO A 26 -18.90 -4.57 -8.24
C PRO A 26 -18.05 -3.31 -8.47
N PHE A 27 -17.30 -2.86 -7.48
CA PHE A 27 -16.48 -1.64 -7.51
C PHE A 27 -14.99 -1.93 -7.69
N VAL A 28 -14.62 -3.20 -7.82
CA VAL A 28 -13.24 -3.65 -7.97
C VAL A 28 -12.98 -4.05 -9.41
N GLU A 29 -11.97 -3.44 -10.01
CA GLU A 29 -11.53 -3.77 -11.37
C GLU A 29 -10.11 -4.32 -11.38
N MET A 30 -9.80 -5.16 -12.36
CA MET A 30 -8.46 -5.71 -12.55
C MET A 30 -7.70 -4.83 -13.54
N ARG A 31 -6.48 -4.46 -13.18
CA ARG A 31 -5.54 -3.68 -14.00
C ARG A 31 -4.23 -4.45 -14.14
N LEU A 32 -3.70 -4.42 -15.37
CA LEU A 32 -2.44 -5.04 -15.73
C LEU A 32 -1.39 -3.96 -15.97
N PHE A 33 -0.20 -4.16 -15.42
CA PHE A 33 0.93 -3.24 -15.57
C PHE A 33 2.16 -4.02 -15.99
N SER A 34 2.91 -3.47 -16.96
CA SER A 34 4.19 -4.01 -17.39
C SER A 34 5.29 -3.73 -16.37
N ASP A 35 6.42 -4.42 -16.50
CA ASP A 35 7.65 -4.07 -15.79
C ASP A 35 8.04 -2.60 -16.04
N GLY A 36 8.51 -1.91 -15.00
CA GLY A 36 8.84 -0.49 -15.00
C GLY A 36 7.64 0.48 -15.02
N ALA A 37 6.41 -0.03 -15.13
CA ALA A 37 5.24 0.84 -15.18
C ALA A 37 4.99 1.55 -13.84
N LYS A 38 4.73 2.87 -13.90
CA LYS A 38 4.26 3.64 -12.74
C LYS A 38 2.75 3.50 -12.59
N ILE A 39 2.30 2.97 -11.46
CA ILE A 39 0.89 2.83 -11.12
C ILE A 39 0.29 4.20 -10.76
N PHE A 40 1.05 4.99 -10.00
CA PHE A 40 0.80 6.39 -9.69
C PHE A 40 2.11 7.10 -9.34
N ARG A 41 2.08 8.43 -9.39
CA ARG A 41 3.21 9.29 -9.00
C ARG A 41 2.92 10.09 -7.74
N GLN A 42 3.97 10.43 -7.02
CA GLN A 42 3.95 11.40 -5.94
C GLN A 42 3.35 12.73 -6.44
N GLY A 43 2.39 13.25 -5.70
CA GLY A 43 1.67 14.50 -6.04
C GLY A 43 0.52 14.32 -7.02
N GLU A 44 0.37 13.17 -7.68
CA GLU A 44 -0.84 12.89 -8.46
C GLU A 44 -2.04 12.69 -7.55
N LYS A 45 -3.23 13.03 -8.06
CA LYS A 45 -4.50 12.90 -7.34
C LYS A 45 -4.71 11.45 -6.86
N ALA A 46 -5.03 11.28 -5.58
CA ALA A 46 -5.18 9.97 -4.97
C ALA A 46 -6.58 9.38 -5.18
N ASP A 47 -6.87 8.92 -6.39
CA ASP A 47 -8.21 8.43 -6.76
C ASP A 47 -8.46 6.96 -6.40
N PHE A 48 -7.42 6.12 -6.37
CA PHE A 48 -7.56 4.67 -6.30
C PHE A 48 -6.74 4.05 -5.17
N PHE A 49 -7.37 3.09 -4.50
CA PHE A 49 -6.72 2.14 -3.62
C PHE A 49 -6.46 0.84 -4.40
N PHE A 50 -5.30 0.22 -4.16
CA PHE A 50 -4.83 -0.91 -4.95
C PHE A 50 -4.46 -2.11 -4.08
N MET A 51 -4.72 -3.31 -4.59
CA MET A 51 -4.41 -4.58 -3.96
C MET A 51 -3.68 -5.48 -4.98
N LEU A 52 -2.45 -5.85 -4.65
CA LEU A 52 -1.55 -6.57 -5.55
C LEU A 52 -1.87 -8.07 -5.53
N MET A 53 -2.25 -8.62 -6.69
CA MET A 53 -2.54 -10.04 -6.84
C MET A 53 -1.29 -10.83 -7.21
N LYS A 54 -0.51 -10.31 -8.15
CA LYS A 54 0.71 -10.94 -8.67
C LYS A 54 1.70 -9.86 -9.05
N GLY A 55 2.98 -10.14 -8.84
CA GLY A 55 4.07 -9.23 -9.15
C GLY A 55 4.67 -8.62 -7.88
N LYS A 56 5.45 -7.55 -8.10
CA LYS A 56 6.13 -6.81 -7.04
C LYS A 56 6.17 -5.34 -7.42
N ILE A 57 5.84 -4.50 -6.44
CA ILE A 57 5.83 -3.05 -6.57
C ILE A 57 6.84 -2.47 -5.59
N VAL A 58 7.58 -1.46 -6.00
CA VAL A 58 8.41 -0.64 -5.11
C VAL A 58 7.75 0.72 -4.93
N LEU A 59 7.68 1.18 -3.68
CA LEU A 59 7.29 2.53 -3.34
C LEU A 59 8.54 3.38 -3.26
N GLU A 60 8.55 4.51 -3.95
CA GLU A 60 9.71 5.41 -4.03
C GLU A 60 9.30 6.84 -3.71
N MET A 61 10.19 7.58 -3.06
CA MET A 61 10.00 9.01 -2.81
C MET A 61 11.08 9.78 -3.54
N LYS A 62 10.67 10.78 -4.32
CA LYS A 62 11.61 11.68 -4.99
C LYS A 62 12.11 12.70 -3.96
N VAL A 63 13.40 12.63 -3.62
CA VAL A 63 14.03 13.54 -2.65
C VAL A 63 14.73 14.69 -3.37
N SER A 64 15.23 14.45 -4.60
CA SER A 64 15.73 15.48 -5.50
C SER A 64 15.56 15.03 -6.95
N GLU A 65 15.94 15.86 -7.93
CA GLU A 65 15.91 15.49 -9.36
C GLU A 65 16.73 14.23 -9.69
N ARG A 66 17.73 13.88 -8.88
CA ARG A 66 18.64 12.76 -9.14
C ARG A 66 18.52 11.61 -8.14
N ILE A 67 17.75 11.80 -7.06
CA ILE A 67 17.72 10.86 -5.94
C ILE A 67 16.27 10.45 -5.66
N ASN A 68 16.01 9.17 -5.91
CA ASN A 68 14.82 8.47 -5.43
C ASN A 68 15.23 7.55 -4.28
N VAL A 69 14.46 7.58 -3.21
CA VAL A 69 14.65 6.70 -2.05
C VAL A 69 13.54 5.66 -2.05
N SER A 70 13.92 4.37 -2.01
CA SER A 70 12.96 3.29 -1.85
C SER A 70 12.40 3.29 -0.43
N LEU A 71 11.08 3.43 -0.30
CA LEU A 71 10.36 3.37 0.97
C LEU A 71 10.01 1.92 1.37
N GLY A 72 10.18 0.97 0.46
CA GLY A 72 9.86 -0.43 0.64
C GLY A 72 9.15 -1.05 -0.57
N SER A 73 8.91 -2.35 -0.49
CA SER A 73 8.26 -3.12 -1.56
C SER A 73 6.94 -3.73 -1.10
N ILE A 74 5.94 -3.73 -1.98
CA ILE A 74 4.68 -4.45 -1.84
C ILE A 74 4.80 -5.75 -2.64
N LYS A 75 4.44 -6.86 -1.99
CA LYS A 75 4.37 -8.20 -2.60
C LYS A 75 2.90 -8.58 -2.80
N ALA A 76 2.65 -9.66 -3.55
CA ALA A 76 1.34 -10.28 -3.68
C ALA A 76 0.60 -10.38 -2.33
N ALA A 77 -0.73 -10.22 -2.38
CA ALA A 77 -1.64 -10.05 -1.24
C ALA A 77 -1.51 -8.72 -0.47
N GLY A 78 -0.49 -7.91 -0.76
CA GLY A 78 -0.30 -6.59 -0.17
C GLY A 78 -1.13 -5.49 -0.83
N SER A 79 -1.21 -4.33 -0.17
CA SER A 79 -1.98 -3.18 -0.64
C SER A 79 -1.20 -1.86 -0.60
N LEU A 80 -1.65 -0.90 -1.41
CA LEU A 80 -1.07 0.42 -1.59
C LEU A 80 -2.13 1.46 -1.99
N GLY A 81 -1.74 2.74 -2.05
CA GLY A 81 -2.68 3.82 -2.32
C GLY A 81 -3.44 4.30 -1.07
N TRP A 82 -2.81 4.25 0.11
CA TRP A 82 -3.42 4.67 1.38
C TRP A 82 -4.01 6.07 1.34
N SER A 83 -3.37 6.98 0.61
CA SER A 83 -3.88 8.33 0.39
C SER A 83 -5.32 8.33 -0.13
N ALA A 84 -5.65 7.46 -1.09
CA ALA A 84 -6.99 7.35 -1.62
C ALA A 84 -7.99 6.76 -0.59
N LEU A 85 -7.56 5.77 0.19
CA LEU A 85 -8.39 5.16 1.23
C LEU A 85 -8.68 6.12 2.40
N LEU A 86 -7.73 7.00 2.73
CA LEU A 86 -7.83 7.95 3.83
C LEU A 86 -8.43 9.31 3.41
N GLY A 87 -8.61 9.53 2.11
CA GLY A 87 -9.19 10.77 1.58
C GLY A 87 -8.18 11.91 1.44
N ASP A 88 -6.89 11.60 1.40
CA ASP A 88 -5.86 12.59 1.08
C ASP A 88 -6.00 13.05 -0.37
N PRO A 89 -5.69 14.31 -0.70
CA PRO A 89 -5.87 14.82 -2.05
C PRO A 89 -4.89 14.23 -3.07
N ALA A 90 -3.71 13.77 -2.63
CA ALA A 90 -2.64 13.31 -3.51
C ALA A 90 -1.82 12.16 -2.92
N TYR A 91 -1.21 11.34 -3.78
CA TYR A 91 -0.29 10.28 -3.35
C TYR A 91 1.01 10.87 -2.81
N THR A 92 1.55 10.24 -1.77
CA THR A 92 2.77 10.70 -1.08
C THR A 92 4.06 10.07 -1.60
N SER A 93 3.97 9.14 -2.55
CA SER A 93 5.10 8.42 -3.15
C SER A 93 4.74 7.94 -4.55
N ASP A 94 5.76 7.60 -5.34
CA ASP A 94 5.63 6.82 -6.56
C ASP A 94 5.37 5.35 -6.21
N ALA A 95 4.60 4.66 -7.06
CA ALA A 95 4.49 3.21 -7.05
C ALA A 95 4.89 2.65 -8.41
N VAL A 96 5.97 1.87 -8.44
CA VAL A 96 6.59 1.36 -9.67
C VAL A 96 6.58 -0.16 -9.67
N CYS A 97 6.09 -0.77 -10.75
CA CYS A 97 6.20 -2.22 -10.96
C CYS A 97 7.67 -2.57 -11.25
N VAL A 98 8.21 -3.59 -10.58
CA VAL A 98 9.56 -4.12 -10.85
C VAL A 98 9.54 -5.49 -11.52
N GLU A 99 8.34 -5.92 -11.91
CA GLU A 99 8.01 -7.07 -12.74
C GLU A 99 6.55 -6.88 -13.19
N PRO A 100 6.05 -7.64 -14.20
CA PRO A 100 4.65 -7.55 -14.61
C PRO A 100 3.69 -7.77 -13.42
N CYS A 101 2.74 -6.84 -13.24
CA CYS A 101 1.83 -6.83 -12.11
C CYS A 101 0.36 -6.99 -12.52
N GLU A 102 -0.36 -7.80 -11.76
CA GLU A 102 -1.82 -7.91 -11.78
C GLU A 102 -2.36 -7.29 -10.50
N ILE A 103 -3.19 -6.27 -10.63
CA ILE A 103 -3.60 -5.41 -9.50
C ILE A 103 -5.10 -5.21 -9.53
N MET A 104 -5.75 -5.38 -8.38
CA MET A 104 -7.13 -4.95 -8.19
C MET A 104 -7.16 -3.48 -7.76
N ALA A 105 -8.00 -2.68 -8.39
CA ALA A 105 -8.19 -1.26 -8.10
C ALA A 105 -9.63 -0.98 -7.67
N ILE A 106 -9.80 -0.11 -6.67
CA ILE A 106 -11.10 0.41 -6.21
C ILE A 106 -10.96 1.91 -5.97
N GLN A 107 -11.96 2.70 -6.37
CA GLN A 107 -11.95 4.14 -6.08
C GLN A 107 -11.96 4.37 -4.57
N GLY A 108 -11.08 5.24 -4.08
CA GLY A 108 -10.94 5.53 -2.64
C GLY A 108 -12.27 5.93 -2.00
N GLY A 109 -12.97 6.89 -2.62
CA GLY A 109 -14.28 7.35 -2.15
C GLY A 109 -15.35 6.24 -2.15
N LYS A 110 -15.32 5.29 -3.09
CA LYS A 110 -16.26 4.15 -3.08
C LYS A 110 -15.94 3.17 -1.97
N PHE A 111 -14.65 2.93 -1.69
CA PHE A 111 -14.27 2.08 -0.56
C PHE A 111 -14.67 2.71 0.77
N GLN A 112 -14.49 4.03 0.92
CA GLN A 112 -14.97 4.78 2.08
C GLN A 112 -16.50 4.68 2.24
N GLU A 113 -17.25 4.92 1.18
CA GLU A 113 -18.72 4.82 1.18
C GLU A 113 -19.21 3.43 1.64
N LEU A 114 -18.54 2.35 1.19
CA LEU A 114 -18.86 0.99 1.63
C LEU A 114 -18.62 0.79 3.13
N MET A 115 -17.50 1.30 3.65
CA MET A 115 -17.17 1.25 5.08
C MET A 115 -18.07 2.16 5.94
N GLU A 116 -18.56 3.27 5.39
CA GLU A 116 -19.52 4.13 6.08
C GLU A 116 -20.89 3.45 6.22
N ARG A 117 -21.32 2.73 5.19
CA ARG A 117 -22.59 1.98 5.19
C ARG A 117 -22.55 0.68 6.01
N ASP A 118 -21.37 0.13 6.24
CA ASP A 118 -21.17 -1.14 6.96
C ASP A 118 -20.03 -0.99 7.98
N HIS A 119 -20.38 -0.66 9.22
CA HIS A 119 -19.40 -0.39 10.27
C HIS A 119 -18.61 -1.62 10.72
N ASP A 120 -19.15 -2.83 10.54
CA ASP A 120 -18.41 -4.06 10.82
C ASP A 120 -17.35 -4.29 9.75
N MET A 121 -17.66 -4.00 8.48
CA MET A 121 -16.65 -3.97 7.40
C MET A 121 -15.56 -2.95 7.74
N ARG A 122 -15.95 -1.72 8.14
CA ARG A 122 -14.99 -0.68 8.52
C ARG A 122 -14.08 -1.15 9.65
N TYR A 123 -14.64 -1.74 10.70
CA TYR A 123 -13.88 -2.28 11.82
C TYR A 123 -12.91 -3.37 11.35
N GLY A 124 -13.38 -4.32 10.55
CA GLY A 124 -12.56 -5.42 10.00
C GLY A 124 -11.38 -4.91 9.18
N VAL A 125 -11.63 -3.99 8.23
CA VAL A 125 -10.58 -3.35 7.41
C VAL A 125 -9.62 -2.58 8.29
N MET A 126 -10.10 -1.67 9.14
CA MET A 126 -9.25 -0.76 9.91
C MET A 126 -8.38 -1.49 10.94
N LYS A 127 -8.86 -2.60 11.51
CA LYS A 127 -8.03 -3.47 12.35
C LYS A 127 -6.79 -3.99 11.61
N ILE A 128 -6.95 -4.38 10.34
CA ILE A 128 -5.82 -4.81 9.51
C ILE A 128 -4.96 -3.63 9.07
N VAL A 129 -5.55 -2.47 8.75
CA VAL A 129 -4.80 -1.25 8.43
C VAL A 129 -3.85 -0.88 9.56
N VAL A 130 -4.32 -0.84 10.81
CA VAL A 130 -3.47 -0.54 11.97
C VAL A 130 -2.30 -1.53 12.08
N SER A 131 -2.58 -2.83 11.91
CA SER A 131 -1.55 -3.88 11.93
C SER A 131 -0.50 -3.70 10.81
N LEU A 132 -0.95 -3.35 9.60
CA LEU A 132 -0.07 -3.07 8.45
C LEU A 132 0.77 -1.81 8.66
N LEU A 133 0.17 -0.74 9.17
CA LEU A 133 0.87 0.52 9.45
C LEU A 133 1.90 0.34 10.56
N LYS A 134 1.57 -0.40 11.63
CA LYS A 134 2.53 -0.77 12.69
C LYS A 134 3.77 -1.45 12.11
N ARG A 135 3.58 -2.50 11.29
CA ARG A 135 4.70 -3.21 10.64
C ARG A 135 5.53 -2.30 9.72
N ARG A 136 4.88 -1.39 8.99
CA ARG A 136 5.57 -0.43 8.12
C ARG A 136 6.38 0.59 8.94
N LEU A 137 5.84 1.05 10.06
CA LEU A 137 6.52 1.94 10.98
C LEU A 137 7.75 1.26 11.58
N GLU A 138 7.59 0.07 12.17
CA GLU A 138 8.69 -0.73 12.73
C GLU A 138 9.80 -0.93 11.69
N ARG A 139 9.45 -1.34 10.46
CA ARG A 139 10.44 -1.52 9.39
C ARG A 139 11.18 -0.23 9.03
N ARG A 140 10.49 0.91 9.00
CA ARG A 140 11.13 2.22 8.73
C ARG A 140 12.05 2.62 9.89
N THR A 141 11.65 2.37 11.13
CA THR A 141 12.49 2.58 12.31
C THR A 141 13.75 1.73 12.24
N ASP A 142 13.64 0.44 11.92
CA ASP A 142 14.80 -0.45 11.76
C ASP A 142 15.74 0.04 10.66
N GLN A 143 15.20 0.49 9.52
CA GLN A 143 15.98 1.05 8.43
C GLN A 143 16.70 2.33 8.85
N LEU A 144 16.03 3.22 9.58
CA LEU A 144 16.61 4.44 10.11
C LEU A 144 17.76 4.13 11.08
N LEU A 145 17.54 3.23 12.05
CA LEU A 145 18.58 2.83 13.02
C LEU A 145 19.81 2.27 12.31
N LYS A 146 19.64 1.43 11.29
CA LYS A 146 20.75 0.93 10.48
C LYS A 146 21.52 2.03 9.75
N VAL A 147 20.82 3.05 9.23
CA VAL A 147 21.49 4.19 8.59
C VAL A 147 22.30 4.97 9.61
N ILE A 148 21.76 5.21 10.81
CA ILE A 148 22.45 5.93 11.88
C ILE A 148 23.67 5.14 12.38
N GLU A 149 23.52 3.84 12.63
CA GLU A 149 24.62 2.94 13.04
C GLU A 149 25.76 2.90 12.01
N ASN A 150 25.44 2.99 10.71
CA ASN A 150 26.45 2.97 9.65
C ASN A 150 26.90 4.38 9.22
N HIS A 151 26.39 5.45 9.83
CA HIS A 151 26.79 6.80 9.47
C HIS A 151 28.15 7.15 10.10
N PRO A 152 29.17 7.56 9.31
CA PRO A 152 30.54 7.75 9.81
C PRO A 152 30.63 8.67 11.04
N ASP A 153 29.84 9.74 11.04
CA ASP A 153 29.84 10.73 12.14
C ASP A 153 29.05 10.27 13.37
N LEU A 154 28.09 9.34 13.23
CA LEU A 154 27.20 8.90 14.30
C LEU A 154 27.66 7.57 14.94
N GLN A 155 28.53 6.80 14.29
CA GLN A 155 29.11 5.57 14.83
C GLN A 155 29.72 5.75 16.23
N ARG A 156 30.31 6.91 16.49
CA ARG A 156 30.93 7.24 17.79
C ARG A 156 29.91 7.28 18.94
N LEU A 157 28.62 7.53 18.65
CA LEU A 157 27.54 7.55 19.64
C LEU A 157 27.10 6.14 20.07
N PHE A 158 27.42 5.11 19.27
CA PHE A 158 27.10 3.70 19.56
C PHE A 158 28.30 2.92 20.12
N GLN A 159 29.46 3.56 20.23
CA GLN A 159 30.69 2.98 20.80
C GLN A 159 30.90 3.38 22.28
N SER A 160 29.85 3.85 22.96
CA SER A 160 29.90 4.22 24.38
C SER A 160 29.30 3.10 25.24
N ASP A 161 30.20 2.42 25.97
CA ASP A 161 30.08 1.34 26.97
C ASP A 161 29.51 -0.03 26.54
#